data_AF-A0A3M1ZMN4-F1
#
_entry.id   AF-A0A3M1ZMN4-F1
#
_cell.length_a   1.000
_cell.length_b   1.000
_cell.length_c   1.000
_cell.angle_alpha   90.00
_cell.angle_beta   90.00
_cell.angle_gamma   90.00
#
_symmetry.space_group_name_H-M   'P 1'
#
loop_
_entity.id
_entity.type
_entity.pdbx_description
1 polymer ?
#
loop_
_entity_poly.entity_id
_entity_poly.type
_entity_poly.pdbx_seq_one_letter_code
_entity_poly.pdbx_strand_id
1 'polypeptide(L)'
;MTHNHQTPIIAPHTKYTYQDTNGHQIAEVDCDIRYLELGGYNFDGNGAIVIFKDGHGNEVVRIDAESSNIKIGGLNPQNENDGDLIINDKIGSEVIRLSGGNAQITVGGAPSGISNGQILLKNTTGDIVLRLNAETATARVGGNGSDGKVKAQDENGVVRAGLDGGTGALLLRSPNGSLFEVTVNNNGELTTRAV
;
A
#
# COMPACT_ATOMS: atom_id res chain seq x y z
N MET A 1 13.98 21.89 43.77
CA MET A 1 14.01 20.41 43.79
C MET A 1 14.76 19.92 42.57
N THR A 2 16.03 19.57 42.75
CA THR A 2 16.89 19.03 41.69
C THR A 2 16.41 17.62 41.34
N HIS A 3 15.85 17.43 40.15
CA HIS A 3 15.58 16.09 39.63
C HIS A 3 16.93 15.46 39.26
N ASN A 4 17.39 14.58 40.15
CA ASN A 4 18.57 13.77 39.92
C ASN A 4 18.21 12.77 38.81
N HIS A 5 18.65 13.04 37.58
CA HIS A 5 18.66 12.03 36.52
C HIS A 5 19.74 11.00 36.86
N GLN A 6 19.41 10.07 37.75
CA GLN A 6 20.14 8.80 37.77
C GLN A 6 19.87 8.13 36.42
N THR A 7 20.90 8.00 35.60
CA THR A 7 20.90 7.09 34.46
C THR A 7 20.57 5.70 35.01
N PRO A 8 19.43 5.08 34.64
CA PRO A 8 19.19 3.71 35.01
C PRO A 8 20.29 2.88 34.36
N ILE A 9 21.18 2.31 35.17
CA ILE A 9 22.08 1.25 34.71
C ILE A 9 21.15 0.05 34.49
N ILE A 10 20.81 -0.21 33.22
CA ILE A 10 19.97 -1.35 32.83
C ILE A 10 20.78 -2.60 33.15
N ALA A 11 20.31 -3.40 34.11
CA ALA A 11 20.88 -4.71 34.35
C ALA A 11 20.58 -5.59 33.12
N PRO A 12 21.55 -6.36 32.59
CA PRO A 12 21.26 -7.36 31.56
C PRO A 12 20.19 -8.32 32.08
N HIS A 13 19.23 -8.71 31.23
CA HIS A 13 18.11 -9.62 31.54
C HIS A 13 16.90 -9.01 32.29
N THR A 14 16.61 -7.71 32.11
CA THR A 14 15.47 -7.08 32.80
C THR A 14 14.25 -6.95 31.90
N LYS A 15 13.17 -7.64 32.27
CA LYS A 15 11.80 -7.40 31.80
C LYS A 15 11.19 -6.27 32.61
N TYR A 16 10.66 -5.25 31.92
CA TYR A 16 9.96 -4.12 32.53
C TYR A 16 8.49 -4.17 32.13
N THR A 17 7.62 -4.28 33.12
CA THR A 17 6.16 -4.26 32.93
C THR A 17 5.59 -2.98 33.52
N TYR A 18 4.78 -2.27 32.72
CA TYR A 18 4.01 -1.11 33.16
C TYR A 18 2.55 -1.52 33.32
N GLN A 19 1.93 -1.15 34.44
CA GLN A 19 0.54 -1.46 34.74
C GLN A 19 -0.27 -0.18 34.96
N ASP A 20 -1.57 -0.24 34.67
CA ASP A 20 -2.53 0.80 35.07
C ASP A 20 -2.82 0.73 36.59
N THR A 21 -3.70 1.62 37.08
CA THR A 21 -4.09 1.65 38.51
C THR A 21 -4.90 0.42 38.94
N ASN A 22 -5.40 -0.39 38.01
CA ASN A 22 -6.16 -1.60 38.27
C ASN A 22 -5.28 -2.87 38.20
N GLY A 23 -3.98 -2.71 37.90
CA GLY A 23 -3.02 -3.81 37.77
C GLY A 23 -3.00 -4.46 36.38
N HIS A 24 -3.69 -3.90 35.39
CA HIS A 24 -3.62 -4.38 34.01
C HIS A 24 -2.31 -3.94 33.36
N GLN A 25 -1.59 -4.86 32.72
CA GLN A 25 -0.39 -4.54 31.96
C GLN A 25 -0.75 -3.66 30.75
N ILE A 26 -0.07 -2.51 30.59
CA ILE A 26 -0.25 -1.56 29.48
C ILE A 26 0.97 -1.44 28.57
N ALA A 27 2.14 -1.91 29.04
CA ALA A 27 3.34 -2.00 28.24
C ALA A 27 4.32 -3.03 28.81
N GLU A 28 5.15 -3.59 27.94
CA GLU A 28 6.26 -4.46 28.29
C GLU A 28 7.50 -4.09 27.48
N VAL A 29 8.65 -4.03 28.14
CA VAL A 29 9.96 -4.04 27.47
C VAL A 29 10.71 -5.27 27.96
N ASP A 30 10.92 -6.25 27.08
CA ASP A 30 11.72 -7.43 27.37
C ASP A 30 13.01 -7.38 26.56
N CYS A 31 14.11 -7.13 27.27
CA CYS A 31 15.45 -7.00 26.70
C CYS A 31 16.07 -8.36 26.29
N ASP A 32 15.59 -9.48 26.83
CA ASP A 32 16.11 -10.81 26.51
C ASP A 32 15.63 -11.27 25.12
N ILE A 33 14.38 -10.93 24.78
CA ILE A 33 13.77 -11.30 23.49
C ILE A 33 13.61 -10.12 22.51
N ARG A 34 14.06 -8.92 22.89
CA ARG A 34 13.98 -7.69 22.07
C ARG A 34 12.54 -7.35 21.70
N TYR A 35 11.68 -7.38 22.71
CA TYR A 35 10.24 -7.24 22.57
C TYR A 35 9.77 -5.94 23.23
N LEU A 36 8.92 -5.21 22.53
CA LEU A 36 8.19 -4.06 23.04
C LEU A 36 6.70 -4.33 22.78
N GLU A 37 5.94 -4.46 23.86
CA GLU A 37 4.47 -4.50 23.81
C GLU A 37 3.93 -3.17 24.30
N LEU A 38 2.97 -2.63 23.58
CA LEU A 38 2.22 -1.44 23.96
C LEU A 38 0.74 -1.78 23.82
N GLY A 39 -0.01 -1.61 24.91
CA GLY A 39 -1.35 -2.16 25.09
C GLY A 39 -1.36 -3.38 26.00
N GLY A 40 -2.54 -3.93 26.25
CA GLY A 40 -2.71 -5.15 27.04
C GLY A 40 -4.05 -5.85 26.84
N TYR A 41 -4.20 -7.01 27.46
CA TYR A 41 -5.40 -7.84 27.43
C TYR A 41 -6.38 -7.40 28.54
N ASN A 42 -7.69 -7.56 28.32
CA ASN A 42 -8.78 -7.24 29.26
C ASN A 42 -8.99 -5.74 29.56
N PHE A 43 -8.83 -4.87 28.57
CA PHE A 43 -9.30 -3.49 28.65
C PHE A 43 -10.71 -3.36 28.06
N ASP A 44 -11.60 -2.68 28.80
CA ASP A 44 -12.86 -2.12 28.28
C ASP A 44 -12.61 -0.72 27.62
N GLY A 45 -11.36 -0.40 27.27
CA GLY A 45 -10.91 0.94 26.87
C GLY A 45 -10.11 0.96 25.56
N ASN A 46 -9.83 2.20 25.10
CA ASN A 46 -9.14 2.51 23.84
C ASN A 46 -7.86 1.69 23.65
N GLY A 47 -7.62 1.22 22.41
CA GLY A 47 -6.40 0.51 22.04
C GLY A 47 -5.14 1.36 22.22
N ALA A 48 -3.98 0.71 22.27
CA ALA A 48 -2.70 1.42 22.38
C ALA A 48 -2.48 2.40 21.23
N ILE A 49 -1.99 3.59 21.57
CA ILE A 49 -1.63 4.65 20.62
C ILE A 49 -0.16 4.99 20.80
N VAL A 50 0.61 4.88 19.72
CA VAL A 50 2.01 5.34 19.66
C VAL A 50 2.07 6.56 18.76
N ILE A 51 2.55 7.69 19.28
CA ILE A 51 2.67 8.94 18.54
C ILE A 51 4.14 9.37 18.52
N PHE A 52 4.67 9.57 17.32
CA PHE A 52 5.94 10.23 17.09
C PHE A 52 5.66 11.67 16.69
N LYS A 53 6.39 12.62 17.31
CA LYS A 53 6.24 14.04 17.08
C LYS A 53 7.51 14.63 16.45
N ASP A 54 7.35 15.68 15.66
CA ASP A 54 8.48 16.50 15.21
C ASP A 54 9.04 17.38 16.34
N GLY A 55 10.12 18.12 16.04
CA GLY A 55 10.75 19.05 16.99
C GLY A 55 9.85 20.22 17.43
N HIS A 56 8.71 20.44 16.77
CA HIS A 56 7.71 21.43 17.11
C HIS A 56 6.53 20.84 17.90
N GLY A 57 6.56 19.53 18.18
CA GLY A 57 5.52 18.82 18.94
C GLY A 57 4.32 18.39 18.10
N ASN A 58 4.38 18.49 16.78
CA ASN A 58 3.32 18.03 15.90
C ASN A 58 3.42 16.52 15.67
N GLU A 59 2.29 15.82 15.58
CA GLU A 59 2.28 14.39 15.23
C GLU A 59 2.73 14.17 13.78
N VAL A 60 3.69 13.25 13.59
CA VAL A 60 4.23 12.86 12.27
C VAL A 60 4.04 11.38 11.96
N VAL A 61 3.96 10.52 12.98
CA VAL A 61 3.57 9.11 12.84
C VAL A 61 2.63 8.75 13.99
N ARG A 62 1.52 8.08 13.67
CA ARG A 62 0.59 7.53 14.64
C ARG A 62 0.33 6.06 14.33
N ILE A 63 0.56 5.18 15.30
CA ILE A 63 0.12 3.78 15.27
C ILE A 63 -1.05 3.68 16.24
N ASP A 64 -2.22 3.30 15.76
CA ASP A 64 -3.47 3.31 16.50
C ASP A 64 -4.08 1.91 16.47
N ALA A 65 -3.94 1.17 17.57
CA ALA A 65 -4.38 -0.21 17.66
C ALA A 65 -5.91 -0.34 17.75
N GLU A 66 -6.61 0.70 18.24
CA GLU A 66 -8.08 0.69 18.34
C GLU A 66 -8.72 0.69 16.95
N SER A 67 -8.24 1.58 16.07
CA SER A 67 -8.74 1.71 14.71
C SER A 67 -7.97 0.86 13.69
N SER A 68 -6.95 0.12 14.14
CA SER A 68 -6.03 -0.67 13.30
C SER A 68 -5.37 0.14 12.17
N ASN A 69 -5.05 1.41 12.43
CA ASN A 69 -4.50 2.33 11.44
C ASN A 69 -3.06 2.73 11.76
N ILE A 70 -2.27 2.91 10.70
CA ILE A 70 -0.98 3.62 10.75
C ILE A 70 -1.12 4.88 9.89
N LYS A 71 -0.87 6.05 10.48
CA LYS A 71 -0.85 7.34 9.77
C LYS A 71 0.58 7.87 9.75
N ILE A 72 1.03 8.32 8.58
CA ILE A 72 2.36 8.88 8.34
C ILE A 72 2.13 10.23 7.66
N GLY A 73 2.82 11.27 8.12
CA GLY A 73 2.66 12.65 7.66
C GLY A 73 1.98 13.57 8.68
N GLY A 74 2.23 14.86 8.55
CA GLY A 74 1.70 15.90 9.42
C GLY A 74 0.21 16.09 9.24
N LEU A 75 -0.54 16.12 10.36
CA LEU A 75 -1.99 16.37 10.36
C LEU A 75 -2.36 17.86 10.31
N ASN A 76 -1.36 18.74 10.35
CA ASN A 76 -1.56 20.18 10.33
C ASN A 76 -1.34 20.70 8.89
N PRO A 77 -2.32 21.41 8.28
CA PRO A 77 -2.16 22.01 6.94
C PRO A 77 -0.99 23.02 6.85
N GLN A 78 -0.46 23.50 7.97
CA GLN A 78 0.74 24.36 8.03
C GLN A 78 2.05 23.57 8.20
N ASN A 79 2.00 22.24 8.30
CA ASN A 79 3.17 21.40 8.33
C ASN A 79 3.52 20.89 6.95
N GLU A 80 4.80 21.00 6.60
CA GLU A 80 5.40 20.45 5.37
C GLU A 80 5.85 18.99 5.54
N ASN A 81 5.38 18.30 6.58
CA ASN A 81 5.79 16.93 6.87
C ASN A 81 4.98 15.96 5.99
N ASP A 82 5.39 15.77 4.75
CA ASP A 82 4.80 14.77 3.87
C ASP A 82 4.95 13.36 4.45
N GLY A 83 3.88 12.59 4.37
CA GLY A 83 3.86 11.22 4.82
C GLY A 83 4.44 10.28 3.78
N ASP A 84 5.72 9.95 3.89
CA ASP A 84 6.38 8.99 3.00
C ASP A 84 6.59 7.63 3.70
N LEU A 85 6.13 6.54 3.07
CA LEU A 85 6.53 5.18 3.43
C LEU A 85 7.57 4.68 2.42
N ILE A 86 8.79 4.43 2.90
CA ILE A 86 9.93 3.99 2.10
C ILE A 86 10.33 2.58 2.52
N ILE A 87 10.44 1.67 1.54
CA ILE A 87 10.97 0.32 1.72
C ILE A 87 12.30 0.25 0.97
N ASN A 88 13.36 -0.09 1.71
CA ASN A 88 14.70 -0.28 1.17
C ASN A 88 15.02 -1.77 1.00
N ASP A 89 15.88 -2.09 0.04
CA ASP A 89 16.47 -3.42 -0.08
C ASP A 89 17.59 -3.64 0.94
N LYS A 90 18.17 -4.85 0.92
CA LYS A 90 19.25 -5.26 1.83
C LYS A 90 20.55 -4.44 1.72
N ILE A 91 20.73 -3.68 0.65
CA ILE A 91 21.89 -2.79 0.46
C ILE A 91 21.53 -1.32 0.71
N GLY A 92 20.31 -1.04 1.18
CA GLY A 92 19.83 0.29 1.53
C GLY A 92 19.27 1.09 0.35
N SER A 93 19.06 0.47 -0.82
CA SER A 93 18.44 1.16 -1.96
C SER A 93 16.93 1.19 -1.82
N GLU A 94 16.31 2.34 -2.09
CA GLU A 94 14.84 2.44 -2.12
C GLU A 94 14.26 1.61 -3.27
N VAL A 95 13.28 0.76 -2.94
CA VAL A 95 12.59 -0.11 -3.91
C VAL A 95 11.09 0.13 -3.99
N ILE A 96 10.48 0.67 -2.93
CA ILE A 96 9.07 1.08 -2.91
C ILE A 96 8.97 2.39 -2.14
N ARG A 97 8.25 3.38 -2.70
CA ARG A 97 7.86 4.60 -2.02
C ARG A 97 6.37 4.87 -2.21
N LEU A 98 5.66 5.07 -1.11
CA LEU A 98 4.34 5.72 -1.09
C LEU A 98 4.57 7.15 -0.64
N SER A 99 4.44 8.12 -1.54
CA SER A 99 4.74 9.53 -1.23
C SER A 99 3.47 10.34 -1.02
N GLY A 100 3.35 10.94 0.16
CA GLY A 100 2.24 11.82 0.51
C GLY A 100 2.27 13.14 -0.24
N GLY A 101 3.46 13.72 -0.44
CA GLY A 101 3.61 15.05 -1.04
C GLY A 101 3.20 15.12 -2.51
N ASN A 102 3.48 14.07 -3.27
CA ASN A 102 3.17 14.01 -4.71
C ASN A 102 1.97 13.11 -5.04
N ALA A 103 1.37 12.45 -4.04
CA ALA A 103 0.35 11.40 -4.23
C ALA A 103 0.81 10.31 -5.21
N GLN A 104 2.06 9.84 -5.06
CA GLN A 104 2.71 8.91 -5.98
C GLN A 104 3.08 7.58 -5.32
N ILE A 105 2.94 6.49 -6.08
CA ILE A 105 3.50 5.18 -5.75
C ILE A 105 4.63 4.90 -6.73
N THR A 106 5.84 4.75 -6.22
CA THR A 106 7.01 4.34 -7.00
C THR A 106 7.40 2.92 -6.63
N VAL A 107 7.59 2.07 -7.64
CA VAL A 107 8.05 0.68 -7.47
C VAL A 107 9.25 0.47 -8.40
N GLY A 108 10.36 0.01 -7.84
CA GLY A 108 11.67 -0.01 -8.50
C GLY A 108 12.39 1.34 -8.41
N GLY A 109 13.47 1.52 -9.18
CA GLY A 109 14.14 2.83 -9.30
C GLY A 109 15.42 3.01 -8.47
N ALA A 110 15.99 1.95 -7.90
CA ALA A 110 17.32 2.04 -7.30
C ALA A 110 18.37 2.43 -8.37
N PRO A 111 19.21 3.45 -8.15
CA PRO A 111 20.27 3.87 -9.10
C PRO A 111 21.31 2.77 -9.38
N SER A 112 21.31 1.70 -8.57
CA SER A 112 22.17 0.53 -8.71
C SER A 112 21.63 -0.54 -9.69
N GLY A 113 20.45 -0.36 -10.29
CA GLY A 113 19.93 -1.24 -11.35
C GLY A 113 19.49 -2.64 -10.90
N ILE A 114 19.29 -2.86 -9.59
CA ILE A 114 19.13 -4.22 -9.03
C ILE A 114 17.66 -4.68 -8.98
N SER A 115 16.68 -3.79 -9.15
CA SER A 115 15.26 -4.19 -9.11
C SER A 115 14.40 -3.37 -10.06
N ASN A 116 14.05 -3.98 -11.19
CA ASN A 116 12.98 -3.49 -12.04
C ASN A 116 11.66 -3.60 -11.27
N GLY A 117 10.92 -2.50 -11.19
CA GLY A 117 9.63 -2.48 -10.51
C GLY A 117 8.63 -3.41 -11.18
N GLN A 118 7.89 -4.16 -10.38
CA GLN A 118 6.74 -4.91 -10.85
C GLN A 118 5.54 -4.73 -9.92
N ILE A 119 4.36 -4.59 -10.51
CA ILE A 119 3.08 -4.65 -9.79
C ILE A 119 2.34 -5.89 -10.28
N LEU A 120 1.99 -6.77 -9.35
CA LEU A 120 1.32 -8.03 -9.62
C LEU A 120 0.00 -8.07 -8.83
N LEU A 121 -1.14 -8.23 -9.52
CA LEU A 121 -2.39 -8.59 -8.85
C LEU A 121 -2.63 -10.07 -9.08
N LYS A 122 -2.87 -10.78 -7.97
CA LYS A 122 -3.17 -12.20 -7.96
C LYS A 122 -4.64 -12.44 -7.61
N ASN A 123 -5.24 -13.46 -8.20
CA ASN A 123 -6.54 -13.95 -7.77
C ASN A 123 -6.40 -14.81 -6.48
N THR A 124 -7.52 -15.36 -6.00
CA THR A 124 -7.56 -16.21 -4.79
C THR A 124 -6.83 -17.54 -4.93
N THR A 125 -6.54 -18.00 -6.16
CA THR A 125 -5.72 -19.19 -6.43
C THR A 125 -4.22 -18.87 -6.54
N GLY A 126 -3.85 -17.59 -6.45
CA GLY A 126 -2.46 -17.12 -6.51
C GLY A 126 -1.96 -16.80 -7.92
N ASP A 127 -2.82 -16.91 -8.94
CA ASP A 127 -2.49 -16.63 -10.33
C ASP A 127 -2.44 -15.12 -10.62
N ILE A 128 -1.45 -14.70 -11.42
CA ILE A 128 -1.28 -13.28 -11.79
C ILE A 128 -2.25 -12.91 -12.92
N VAL A 129 -3.21 -12.03 -12.61
CA VAL A 129 -4.24 -11.54 -13.54
C VAL A 129 -3.99 -10.12 -14.06
N LEU A 130 -3.15 -9.34 -13.37
CA LEU A 130 -2.59 -8.07 -13.85
C LEU A 130 -1.09 -8.05 -13.55
N ARG A 131 -0.28 -7.69 -14.55
CA ARG A 131 1.16 -7.46 -14.38
C ARG A 131 1.58 -6.17 -15.05
N LEU A 132 2.20 -5.28 -14.30
CA LEU A 132 2.97 -4.14 -14.82
C LEU A 132 4.45 -4.47 -14.60
N ASN A 133 5.24 -4.46 -15.68
CA ASN A 133 6.66 -4.78 -15.62
C ASN A 133 7.51 -3.64 -16.17
N ALA A 134 8.28 -2.98 -15.31
CA ALA A 134 9.16 -1.88 -15.68
C ALA A 134 10.35 -2.35 -16.53
N GLU A 135 10.81 -3.59 -16.38
CA GLU A 135 11.96 -4.12 -17.13
C GLU A 135 11.69 -4.18 -18.63
N THR A 136 10.52 -4.72 -18.98
CA THR A 136 10.12 -4.95 -20.37
C THR A 136 9.20 -3.86 -20.90
N ALA A 137 8.88 -2.85 -20.07
CA ALA A 137 7.88 -1.83 -20.36
C ALA A 137 6.53 -2.41 -20.83
N THR A 138 6.04 -3.46 -20.15
CA THR A 138 4.78 -4.14 -20.53
C THR A 138 3.70 -4.03 -19.46
N ALA A 139 2.44 -3.99 -19.91
CA ALA A 139 1.26 -4.19 -19.11
C ALA A 139 0.46 -5.39 -19.65
N ARG A 140 0.10 -6.34 -18.78
CA ARG A 140 -0.65 -7.54 -19.14
C ARG A 140 -1.90 -7.65 -18.28
N VAL A 141 -3.05 -7.83 -18.93
CA VAL A 141 -4.35 -8.07 -18.30
C VAL A 141 -4.83 -9.46 -18.73
N GLY A 142 -5.28 -10.28 -17.77
CA GLY A 142 -5.63 -11.69 -17.98
C GLY A 142 -4.49 -12.65 -17.61
N GLY A 143 -4.66 -13.94 -17.86
CA GLY A 143 -3.69 -15.01 -17.56
C GLY A 143 -4.31 -16.19 -16.82
N ASN A 144 -3.68 -17.37 -16.91
CA ASN A 144 -4.05 -18.59 -16.18
C ASN A 144 -5.56 -18.87 -16.17
N GLY A 145 -6.16 -18.94 -17.36
CA GLY A 145 -7.59 -19.25 -17.53
C GLY A 145 -8.54 -18.07 -17.28
N SER A 146 -8.01 -16.87 -16.99
CA SER A 146 -8.81 -15.64 -16.92
C SER A 146 -8.56 -14.75 -18.13
N ASP A 147 -9.61 -14.50 -18.92
CA ASP A 147 -9.53 -13.56 -20.04
C ASP A 147 -9.34 -12.13 -19.55
N GLY A 148 -8.37 -11.43 -20.12
CA GLY A 148 -8.11 -10.04 -19.80
C GLY A 148 -9.16 -9.13 -20.42
N LYS A 149 -9.80 -8.27 -19.62
CA LYS A 149 -10.73 -7.26 -20.14
C LYS A 149 -10.31 -5.87 -19.70
N VAL A 150 -10.21 -4.94 -20.64
CA VAL A 150 -9.93 -3.52 -20.38
C VAL A 150 -11.13 -2.72 -20.85
N LYS A 151 -11.64 -1.80 -20.03
CA LYS A 151 -12.83 -0.99 -20.36
C LYS A 151 -12.58 0.47 -19.98
N ALA A 152 -12.90 1.38 -20.89
CA ALA A 152 -13.07 2.79 -20.60
C ALA A 152 -14.57 3.07 -20.44
N GLN A 153 -14.97 3.66 -19.31
CA GLN A 153 -16.35 4.03 -18.99
C GLN A 153 -16.47 5.54 -18.85
N ASP A 154 -17.65 6.08 -19.13
CA ASP A 154 -17.97 7.47 -18.78
C ASP A 154 -18.39 7.61 -17.31
N GLU A 155 -18.67 8.84 -16.88
CA GLU A 155 -19.10 9.17 -15.52
C GLU A 155 -20.40 8.47 -15.09
N ASN A 156 -21.21 8.02 -16.05
CA ASN A 156 -22.45 7.30 -15.82
C ASN A 156 -22.24 5.76 -15.81
N GLY A 157 -20.99 5.29 -15.88
CA GLY A 157 -20.63 3.88 -15.91
C GLY A 157 -20.84 3.19 -17.26
N VAL A 158 -21.15 3.93 -18.33
CA VAL A 158 -21.36 3.34 -19.65
C VAL A 158 -20.01 3.06 -20.30
N VAL A 159 -19.75 1.79 -20.65
CA VAL A 159 -18.55 1.40 -21.40
C VAL A 159 -18.56 2.04 -22.79
N ARG A 160 -17.58 2.90 -23.04
CA ARG A 160 -17.37 3.61 -24.32
C ARG A 160 -16.37 2.91 -25.24
N ALA A 161 -15.38 2.25 -24.65
CA ALA A 161 -14.44 1.41 -25.39
C ALA A 161 -13.98 0.23 -24.54
N GLY A 162 -13.55 -0.86 -25.15
CA GLY A 162 -12.94 -1.96 -24.41
C GLY A 162 -12.21 -2.97 -25.27
N LEU A 163 -11.34 -3.75 -24.64
CA LEU A 163 -10.62 -4.88 -25.22
C LEU A 163 -11.03 -6.14 -24.46
N ASP A 164 -11.31 -7.22 -25.19
CA ASP A 164 -11.64 -8.52 -24.62
C ASP A 164 -10.64 -9.57 -25.12
N GLY A 165 -9.79 -10.05 -24.21
CA GLY A 165 -8.72 -11.00 -24.51
C GLY A 165 -9.20 -12.43 -24.79
N GLY A 166 -10.44 -12.78 -24.43
CA GLY A 166 -11.00 -14.10 -24.72
C GLY A 166 -11.51 -14.20 -26.16
N THR A 167 -12.06 -13.11 -26.67
CA THR A 167 -12.59 -13.03 -28.05
C THR A 167 -11.63 -12.35 -29.03
N GLY A 168 -10.65 -11.60 -28.52
CA GLY A 168 -9.80 -10.70 -29.31
C GLY A 168 -10.54 -9.43 -29.79
N ALA A 169 -11.74 -9.17 -29.29
CA ALA A 169 -12.57 -8.07 -29.76
C ALA A 169 -12.16 -6.71 -29.19
N LEU A 170 -12.24 -5.68 -30.03
CA LEU A 170 -12.29 -4.28 -29.64
C LEU A 170 -13.75 -3.81 -29.68
N LEU A 171 -14.24 -3.33 -28.56
CA LEU A 171 -15.58 -2.76 -28.41
C LEU A 171 -15.51 -1.24 -28.49
N LEU A 172 -16.37 -0.63 -29.30
CA LEU A 172 -16.48 0.83 -29.44
C LEU A 172 -17.95 1.23 -29.41
N ARG A 173 -18.31 2.16 -28.52
CA ARG A 173 -19.67 2.71 -28.46
C ARG A 173 -19.70 4.07 -29.13
N SER A 174 -20.60 4.25 -30.08
CA SER A 174 -20.84 5.55 -30.70
C SER A 174 -21.49 6.53 -29.70
N PRO A 175 -21.42 7.84 -29.98
CA PRO A 175 -22.07 8.85 -29.13
C PRO A 175 -23.58 8.65 -28.97
N ASN A 176 -24.26 8.12 -29.99
CA ASN A 176 -25.69 7.82 -29.98
C ASN A 176 -26.05 6.49 -29.26
N GLY A 177 -25.06 5.80 -28.68
CA GLY A 177 -25.26 4.64 -27.81
C GLY A 177 -25.14 3.28 -28.49
N SER A 178 -25.08 3.20 -29.82
CA SER A 178 -24.84 1.93 -30.53
C SER A 178 -23.47 1.35 -30.19
N LEU A 179 -23.41 0.05 -29.91
CA LEU A 179 -22.15 -0.65 -29.65
C LEU A 179 -21.70 -1.34 -30.94
N PHE A 180 -20.40 -1.27 -31.20
CA PHE A 180 -19.75 -1.93 -32.31
C PHE A 180 -18.66 -2.85 -31.77
N GLU A 181 -18.59 -4.03 -32.35
CA GLU A 181 -17.52 -4.98 -32.13
C GLU A 181 -16.62 -4.98 -33.38
N VAL A 182 -15.32 -4.82 -33.15
CA VAL A 182 -14.26 -4.89 -34.15
C VAL A 182 -13.45 -6.13 -33.87
N THR A 183 -13.33 -7.02 -34.86
CA THR A 183 -12.54 -8.26 -34.76
C THR A 183 -11.67 -8.43 -36.00
N VAL A 184 -10.63 -9.26 -35.88
CA VAL A 184 -9.82 -9.71 -37.03
C VAL A 184 -10.28 -11.11 -37.41
N ASN A 185 -10.68 -11.30 -38.68
CA ASN A 185 -11.11 -12.61 -39.16
C ASN A 185 -9.89 -13.53 -39.44
N ASN A 186 -10.16 -14.79 -39.80
CA ASN A 186 -9.11 -15.77 -40.10
C ASN A 186 -8.21 -15.41 -41.30
N ASN A 187 -8.65 -14.46 -42.14
CA ASN A 187 -7.87 -13.95 -43.26
C ASN A 187 -7.01 -12.73 -42.89
N GLY A 188 -7.05 -12.30 -41.61
CA GLY A 188 -6.33 -11.11 -41.14
C GLY A 188 -7.05 -9.80 -41.45
N GLU A 189 -8.31 -9.84 -41.90
CA GLU A 189 -9.08 -8.64 -42.23
C GLU A 189 -9.86 -8.14 -41.02
N LEU A 190 -9.93 -6.81 -40.88
CA LEU A 190 -10.77 -6.17 -39.87
C LEU A 190 -12.23 -6.28 -40.29
N THR A 191 -13.06 -6.77 -39.37
CA THR A 191 -14.52 -6.78 -39.51
C THR A 191 -15.15 -5.96 -38.41
N THR A 192 -16.25 -5.29 -38.72
CA THR A 192 -17.02 -4.50 -37.76
C THR A 192 -18.48 -4.91 -37.83
N ARG A 193 -19.13 -5.05 -36.67
CA ARG A 193 -20.57 -5.32 -36.58
C ARG A 193 -21.20 -4.57 -35.42
N ALA A 194 -22.45 -4.17 -35.56
CA ALA A 194 -23.24 -3.68 -34.45
C ALA A 194 -23.60 -4.85 -33.51
N VAL A 195 -23.64 -4.58 -32.21
CA VAL A 195 -23.97 -5.53 -31.12
C VAL A 195 -25.03 -4.96 -30.19
#